data_AF-A0A942EYH4-F1
#
_entry.id   AF-A0A942EYH4-F1
#
_cell.length_a   1.000
_cell.length_b   1.000
_cell.length_c   1.000
_cell.angle_alpha   90.00
_cell.angle_beta   90.00
_cell.angle_gamma   90.00
#
_symmetry.space_group_name_H-M   'P 1'
#
loop_
_entity.id
_entity.type
_entity.pdbx_description
1 polymer ?
#
loop_
_entity_poly.entity_id
_entity_poly.type
_entity_poly.pdbx_seq_one_letter_code
_entity_poly.pdbx_strand_id
1 'polypeptide(L)'
;MDFLSDARHAQATRFFLEELYGEHDFRERDRQFGRIAGAIERLFPEAVALLAVDLAETHALTETLDYRLATHWLGQDPTIPAAVRYTKSWRLTGQHEQRERQLVVVLHMATELQRLTRMNSLRLALKLMRRPAQAAGLSDLQQFLERGFDSFSTMGDASRFLSAIQHRERYWIDTLFDANAATASAALQAELARA
;
A
#
# COMPACT_ATOMS: atom_id res chain seq x y z
N MET A 1 -13.96 -10.50 -1.98
CA MET A 1 -12.75 -10.29 -2.82
C MET A 1 -12.32 -11.61 -3.47
N ASP A 2 -12.30 -11.66 -4.79
CA ASP A 2 -11.98 -12.84 -5.64
C ASP A 2 -10.57 -13.42 -5.43
N PHE A 3 -9.57 -12.59 -5.08
CA PHE A 3 -8.21 -13.06 -4.80
C PHE A 3 -8.02 -13.69 -3.41
N LEU A 4 -8.91 -13.41 -2.44
CA LEU A 4 -8.87 -14.08 -1.14
C LEU A 4 -9.36 -15.53 -1.22
N SER A 5 -10.19 -15.84 -2.21
CA SER A 5 -10.69 -17.20 -2.48
C SER A 5 -9.73 -18.06 -3.31
N ASP A 6 -8.68 -17.48 -3.89
CA ASP A 6 -7.63 -18.21 -4.61
C ASP A 6 -6.42 -18.44 -3.69
N ALA A 7 -6.13 -19.69 -3.37
CA ALA A 7 -5.04 -20.09 -2.48
C ALA A 7 -3.66 -19.50 -2.87
N ARG A 8 -3.42 -19.27 -4.17
CA ARG A 8 -2.17 -18.71 -4.68
C ARG A 8 -2.02 -17.22 -4.42
N HIS A 9 -3.13 -16.49 -4.42
CA HIS A 9 -3.16 -15.03 -4.26
C HIS A 9 -3.55 -14.60 -2.84
N ALA A 10 -4.18 -15.48 -2.05
CA ALA A 10 -4.74 -15.16 -0.76
C ALA A 10 -3.72 -14.63 0.25
N GLN A 11 -2.51 -15.21 0.29
CA GLN A 11 -1.48 -14.81 1.26
C GLN A 11 -0.99 -13.38 0.99
N ALA A 12 -0.67 -13.06 -0.26
CA ALA A 12 -0.26 -11.73 -0.63
C ALA A 12 -1.41 -10.72 -0.64
N THR A 13 -2.64 -11.15 -0.98
CA THR A 13 -3.83 -10.29 -0.82
C THR A 13 -4.02 -9.90 0.64
N ARG A 14 -3.88 -10.84 1.59
CA ARG A 14 -3.89 -10.53 3.03
C ARG A 14 -2.75 -9.61 3.43
N PHE A 15 -1.52 -9.89 2.99
CA PHE A 15 -0.38 -9.02 3.26
C PHE A 15 -0.67 -7.57 2.83
N PHE A 16 -1.19 -7.34 1.62
CA PHE A 16 -1.57 -5.99 1.20
C PHE A 16 -2.68 -5.38 2.06
N LEU A 17 -3.75 -6.14 2.33
CA LEU A 17 -4.88 -5.64 3.12
C LEU A 17 -4.52 -5.36 4.58
N GLU A 18 -3.60 -6.11 5.17
CA GLU A 18 -3.23 -6.00 6.60
C GLU A 18 -2.06 -5.06 6.81
N GLU A 19 -1.08 -5.03 5.90
CA GLU A 19 0.23 -4.38 6.10
C GLU A 19 0.42 -3.09 5.29
N LEU A 20 -0.33 -2.92 4.17
CA LEU A 20 -0.34 -1.69 3.38
C LEU A 20 -1.63 -0.88 3.58
N TYR A 21 -2.78 -1.55 3.68
CA TYR A 21 -4.10 -0.92 3.78
C TYR A 21 -4.80 -1.15 5.15
N GLY A 22 -4.15 -1.83 6.08
CA GLY A 22 -4.77 -2.21 7.36
C GLY A 22 -4.81 -1.06 8.36
N GLU A 23 -5.77 -1.10 9.29
CA GLU A 23 -5.94 -0.08 10.34
C GLU A 23 -4.92 -0.21 11.50
N HIS A 24 -3.84 -0.99 11.32
CA HIS A 24 -2.86 -1.27 12.39
C HIS A 24 -1.96 -0.06 12.70
N ASP A 25 -1.50 0.04 13.95
CA ASP A 25 -0.53 1.07 14.35
C ASP A 25 0.86 0.78 13.76
N PHE A 26 1.19 1.43 12.64
CA PHE A 26 2.47 1.28 11.93
C PHE A 26 3.62 2.09 12.53
N ARG A 27 3.38 2.92 13.56
CA ARG A 27 4.35 3.91 14.06
C ARG A 27 5.69 3.31 14.45
N GLU A 28 5.69 2.15 15.07
CA GLU A 28 6.92 1.52 15.54
C GLU A 28 7.75 0.96 14.38
N ARG A 29 7.10 0.36 13.37
CA ARG A 29 7.76 -0.07 12.12
C ARG A 29 8.38 1.12 11.41
N ASP A 30 7.62 2.21 11.26
CA ASP A 30 8.05 3.38 10.50
C ASP A 30 9.19 4.12 11.24
N ARG A 31 9.14 4.17 12.58
CA ARG A 31 10.24 4.65 13.42
C ARG A 31 11.50 3.80 13.28
N GLN A 32 11.36 2.46 13.25
CA GLN A 32 12.47 1.55 13.00
C GLN A 32 13.06 1.73 11.59
N PHE A 33 12.20 1.97 10.59
CA PHE A 33 12.61 2.25 9.21
C PHE A 33 13.46 3.52 9.12
N GLY A 34 13.00 4.63 9.73
CA GLY A 34 13.73 5.90 9.74
C GLY A 34 15.12 5.80 10.39
N ARG A 35 15.30 4.90 11.37
CA ARG A 35 16.61 4.66 12.02
C ARG A 35 17.62 3.93 11.13
N ILE A 36 17.16 3.21 10.10
CA ILE A 36 18.04 2.42 9.25
C ILE A 36 18.15 2.92 7.81
N ALA A 37 17.43 3.98 7.42
CA ALA A 37 17.45 4.51 6.06
C ALA A 37 18.88 4.70 5.51
N GLY A 38 19.76 5.36 6.26
CA GLY A 38 21.17 5.53 5.85
C GLY A 38 22.03 4.26 5.87
N ALA A 39 21.61 3.22 6.61
CA ALA A 39 22.26 1.91 6.57
C ALA A 39 21.76 1.07 5.39
N ILE A 40 20.48 1.20 5.01
CA ILE A 40 19.89 0.55 3.84
C ILE A 40 20.63 0.97 2.57
N GLU A 41 20.83 2.27 2.37
CA GLU A 41 21.59 2.81 1.22
C GLU A 41 23.02 2.26 1.12
N ARG A 42 23.64 1.92 2.26
CA ARG A 42 25.05 1.48 2.32
C ARG A 42 25.23 -0.03 2.26
N LEU A 43 24.27 -0.80 2.75
CA LEU A 43 24.44 -2.24 3.01
C LEU A 43 23.62 -3.13 2.07
N PHE A 44 22.58 -2.59 1.43
CA PHE A 44 21.72 -3.37 0.56
C PHE A 44 22.07 -3.14 -0.91
N PRO A 45 21.73 -4.09 -1.80
CA PRO A 45 21.78 -3.83 -3.23
C PRO A 45 20.97 -2.58 -3.57
N GLU A 46 21.47 -1.78 -4.51
CA GLU A 46 20.85 -0.51 -4.94
C GLU A 46 19.33 -0.63 -5.17
N ALA A 47 18.89 -1.73 -5.80
CA ALA A 47 17.47 -1.99 -6.04
C ALA A 47 16.61 -2.08 -4.76
N VAL A 48 17.16 -2.59 -3.66
CA VAL A 48 16.44 -2.66 -2.38
C VAL A 48 16.41 -1.30 -1.69
N ALA A 49 17.48 -0.51 -1.82
CA ALA A 49 17.52 0.85 -1.29
C ALA A 49 16.54 1.76 -2.03
N LEU A 50 16.49 1.70 -3.36
CA LEU A 50 15.51 2.43 -4.16
C LEU A 50 14.07 2.04 -3.81
N LEU A 51 13.78 0.74 -3.66
CA LEU A 51 12.46 0.28 -3.25
C LEU A 51 12.06 0.79 -1.85
N ALA A 52 13.02 0.91 -0.93
CA ALA A 52 12.80 1.46 0.40
C ALA A 52 12.47 2.97 0.36
N VAL A 53 13.13 3.72 -0.53
CA VAL A 53 12.84 5.14 -0.78
C VAL A 53 11.44 5.30 -1.38
N ASP A 54 11.14 4.56 -2.45
CA ASP A 54 9.81 4.58 -3.11
C ASP A 54 8.68 4.30 -2.09
N LEU A 55 8.88 3.33 -1.19
CA LEU A 55 7.92 3.00 -0.14
C LEU A 55 7.73 4.17 0.84
N ALA A 56 8.83 4.79 1.30
CA ALA A 56 8.77 5.90 2.24
C ALA A 56 8.09 7.13 1.63
N GLU A 57 8.42 7.47 0.38
CA GLU A 57 7.79 8.58 -0.34
C GLU A 57 6.30 8.34 -0.58
N THR A 58 5.94 7.12 -0.98
CA THR A 58 4.54 6.72 -1.16
C THR A 58 3.76 6.82 0.15
N HIS A 59 4.34 6.35 1.26
CA HIS A 59 3.71 6.41 2.57
C HIS A 59 3.47 7.86 3.03
N ALA A 60 4.48 8.72 2.89
CA ALA A 60 4.35 10.15 3.24
C ALA A 60 3.29 10.85 2.39
N LEU A 61 3.20 10.52 1.09
CA LEU A 61 2.14 11.01 0.21
C LEU A 61 0.76 10.52 0.65
N THR A 62 0.62 9.22 0.96
CA THR A 62 -0.62 8.64 1.48
C THR A 62 -1.09 9.35 2.75
N GLU A 63 -0.22 9.50 3.74
CA GLU A 63 -0.54 10.16 5.01
C GLU A 63 -0.99 11.61 4.80
N THR A 64 -0.30 12.34 3.91
CA THR A 64 -0.67 13.72 3.55
C THR A 64 -2.06 13.79 2.93
N LEU A 65 -2.39 12.87 2.02
CA LEU A 65 -3.69 12.80 1.37
C LEU A 65 -4.78 12.39 2.35
N ASP A 66 -4.53 11.42 3.22
CA ASP A 66 -5.51 10.94 4.19
C ASP A 66 -5.81 11.98 5.26
N TYR A 67 -4.79 12.71 5.75
CA TYR A 67 -4.98 13.82 6.67
C TYR A 67 -5.87 14.92 6.06
N ARG A 68 -5.62 15.29 4.80
CA ARG A 68 -6.45 16.27 4.07
C ARG A 68 -7.87 15.75 3.88
N LEU A 69 -8.03 14.48 3.51
CA LEU A 69 -9.34 13.86 3.34
C LEU A 69 -10.14 13.84 4.64
N ALA A 70 -9.51 13.44 5.74
CA ALA A 70 -10.12 13.46 7.06
C ALA A 70 -10.53 14.88 7.46
N THR A 71 -9.70 15.87 7.18
CA THR A 71 -10.01 17.30 7.44
C THR A 71 -11.24 17.75 6.65
N HIS A 72 -11.31 17.45 5.36
CA HIS A 72 -12.49 17.77 4.54
C HIS A 72 -13.74 17.03 4.99
N TRP A 73 -13.61 15.76 5.38
CA TRP A 73 -14.69 14.93 5.89
C TRP A 73 -15.30 15.49 7.17
N LEU A 74 -14.46 15.88 8.13
CA LEU A 74 -14.88 16.49 9.40
C LEU A 74 -15.57 17.84 9.18
N GLY A 75 -15.22 18.55 8.10
CA GLY A 75 -15.88 19.78 7.69
C GLY A 75 -17.23 19.58 6.96
N GLN A 76 -17.60 18.36 6.58
CA GLN A 76 -18.90 18.09 5.96
C GLN A 76 -20.01 17.96 7.01
N ASP A 77 -21.23 18.39 6.66
CA ASP A 77 -22.43 18.15 7.46
C ASP A 77 -22.64 16.63 7.68
N PRO A 78 -22.68 16.15 8.94
CA PRO A 78 -22.82 14.73 9.25
C PRO A 78 -24.19 14.14 8.89
N THR A 79 -25.21 14.97 8.61
CA THR A 79 -26.53 14.51 8.15
C THR A 79 -26.55 14.07 6.69
N ILE A 80 -25.53 14.47 5.91
CA ILE A 80 -25.37 14.05 4.52
C ILE A 80 -24.92 12.58 4.48
N PRO A 81 -25.45 11.73 3.56
CA PRO A 81 -25.02 10.34 3.43
C PRO A 81 -23.49 10.19 3.28
N ALA A 82 -22.94 9.15 3.92
CA ALA A 82 -21.50 8.91 3.99
C ALA A 82 -20.82 8.87 2.61
N ALA A 83 -21.39 8.17 1.63
CA ALA A 83 -20.82 8.11 0.27
C ALA A 83 -20.75 9.48 -0.41
N VAL A 84 -21.74 10.35 -0.15
CA VAL A 84 -21.76 11.72 -0.67
C VAL A 84 -20.72 12.58 0.03
N ARG A 85 -20.61 12.49 1.36
CA ARG A 85 -19.57 13.18 2.13
C ARG A 85 -18.18 12.76 1.70
N TYR A 86 -17.96 11.47 1.48
CA TYR A 86 -16.68 10.92 1.03
C TYR A 86 -16.33 11.42 -0.37
N THR A 87 -17.26 11.32 -1.33
CA THR A 87 -17.05 11.80 -2.70
C THR A 87 -16.67 13.28 -2.73
N LYS A 88 -17.37 14.12 -1.94
CA LYS A 88 -17.03 15.54 -1.81
C LYS A 88 -15.65 15.76 -1.21
N SER A 89 -15.35 15.07 -0.11
CA SER A 89 -14.07 15.19 0.59
C SER A 89 -12.91 14.74 -0.29
N TRP A 90 -13.07 13.65 -1.02
CA TRP A 90 -12.10 13.14 -1.99
C TRP A 90 -11.74 14.19 -3.05
N ARG A 91 -12.73 14.84 -3.66
CA ARG A 91 -12.53 15.90 -4.67
C ARG A 91 -11.84 17.15 -4.12
N LEU A 92 -12.02 17.44 -2.83
CA LEU A 92 -11.35 18.56 -2.16
C LEU A 92 -9.89 18.24 -1.78
N THR A 93 -9.60 16.96 -1.53
CA THR A 93 -8.32 16.50 -0.96
C THR A 93 -7.15 16.57 -1.93
N GLY A 94 -7.37 16.07 -3.16
CA GLY A 94 -6.28 15.69 -4.05
C GLY A 94 -6.45 16.22 -5.46
N GLN A 95 -5.32 16.31 -6.16
CA GLN A 95 -5.27 16.49 -7.60
C GLN A 95 -5.21 15.10 -8.25
N HIS A 96 -5.97 14.89 -9.32
CA HIS A 96 -6.01 13.62 -10.08
C HIS A 96 -4.60 13.08 -10.32
N GLU A 97 -3.68 13.95 -10.74
CA GLU A 97 -2.26 13.63 -10.97
C GLU A 97 -1.52 13.02 -9.75
N GLN A 98 -1.83 13.42 -8.52
CA GLN A 98 -1.17 12.88 -7.33
C GLN A 98 -1.63 11.45 -7.04
N ARG A 99 -2.92 11.15 -7.23
CA ARG A 99 -3.46 9.79 -7.08
C ARG A 99 -2.95 8.87 -8.20
N GLU A 100 -2.82 9.42 -9.40
CA GLU A 100 -2.18 8.76 -10.53
C GLU A 100 -0.73 8.37 -10.27
N ARG A 101 0.07 9.33 -9.80
CA ARG A 101 1.45 9.07 -9.41
C ARG A 101 1.54 8.02 -8.29
N GLN A 102 0.68 8.11 -7.28
CA GLN A 102 0.61 7.12 -6.19
C GLN A 102 0.37 5.70 -6.74
N LEU A 103 -0.61 5.53 -7.63
CA LEU A 103 -0.89 4.23 -8.26
C LEU A 103 0.33 3.72 -9.08
N VAL A 104 0.97 4.59 -9.85
CA VAL A 104 2.17 4.22 -10.63
C VAL A 104 3.30 3.73 -9.71
N VAL A 105 3.57 4.44 -8.61
CA VAL A 105 4.63 4.05 -7.67
C VAL A 105 4.30 2.74 -6.97
N VAL A 106 3.05 2.54 -6.52
CA VAL A 106 2.61 1.27 -5.92
C VAL A 106 2.82 0.07 -6.87
N LEU A 107 2.47 0.23 -8.16
CA LEU A 107 2.66 -0.82 -9.16
C LEU A 107 4.14 -1.08 -9.48
N HIS A 108 4.96 -0.02 -9.54
CA HIS A 108 6.40 -0.13 -9.70
C HIS A 108 7.02 -0.92 -8.54
N MET A 109 6.71 -0.52 -7.31
CA MET A 109 7.19 -1.18 -6.09
C MET A 109 6.80 -2.66 -6.05
N ALA A 110 5.55 -2.99 -6.40
CA ALA A 110 5.08 -4.36 -6.37
C ALA A 110 5.76 -5.23 -7.45
N THR A 111 6.09 -4.64 -8.60
CA THR A 111 6.85 -5.30 -9.67
C THR A 111 8.30 -5.55 -9.26
N GLU A 112 8.96 -4.56 -8.66
CA GLU A 112 10.33 -4.73 -8.15
C GLU A 112 10.40 -5.73 -7.00
N LEU A 113 9.41 -5.72 -6.10
CA LEU A 113 9.32 -6.71 -5.02
C LEU A 113 9.17 -8.13 -5.59
N GLN A 114 8.36 -8.32 -6.63
CA GLN A 114 8.25 -9.60 -7.34
C GLN A 114 9.61 -10.04 -7.90
N ARG A 115 10.39 -9.13 -8.49
CA ARG A 115 11.74 -9.44 -9.00
C ARG A 115 12.69 -9.85 -7.88
N LEU A 116 12.71 -9.09 -6.79
CA LEU A 116 13.58 -9.34 -5.63
C LEU A 116 13.25 -10.65 -4.91
N THR A 117 11.96 -11.01 -4.81
CA THR A 117 11.53 -12.26 -4.18
C THR A 117 12.00 -13.53 -4.88
N ARG A 118 12.42 -13.42 -6.16
CA ARG A 118 13.03 -14.53 -6.92
C ARG A 118 14.51 -14.73 -6.62
N MET A 119 15.15 -13.82 -5.88
CA MET A 119 16.58 -13.90 -5.55
C MET A 119 16.80 -14.74 -4.28
N ASN A 120 17.24 -15.99 -4.44
CA ASN A 120 17.51 -16.91 -3.33
C ASN A 120 18.53 -16.34 -2.31
N SER A 121 19.48 -15.53 -2.76
CA SER A 121 20.46 -14.87 -1.90
C SER A 121 19.84 -13.86 -0.94
N LEU A 122 18.83 -13.08 -1.39
CA LEU A 122 18.13 -12.11 -0.54
C LEU A 122 17.29 -12.81 0.54
N ARG A 123 16.63 -13.92 0.19
CA ARG A 123 15.91 -14.75 1.18
C ARG A 123 16.84 -15.28 2.27
N LEU A 124 18.02 -15.75 1.87
CA LEU A 124 19.01 -16.25 2.83
C LEU A 124 19.55 -15.12 3.71
N ALA A 125 19.87 -13.97 3.12
CA ALA A 125 20.32 -12.78 3.84
C ALA A 125 19.28 -12.33 4.89
N LEU A 126 18.00 -12.25 4.50
CA LEU A 126 16.89 -11.94 5.41
C LEU A 126 16.89 -12.90 6.61
N LYS A 127 16.93 -14.22 6.39
CA LYS A 127 16.93 -15.19 7.49
C LYS A 127 18.11 -15.05 8.45
N LEU A 128 19.30 -14.70 7.93
CA LEU A 128 20.49 -14.48 8.74
C LEU A 128 20.40 -13.19 9.57
N MET A 129 19.67 -12.19 9.10
CA MET A 129 19.50 -10.89 9.76
C MET A 129 18.52 -10.91 10.95
N ARG A 130 17.80 -12.01 11.19
CA ARG A 130 16.85 -12.14 12.33
C ARG A 130 17.45 -11.75 13.68
N ARG A 131 18.59 -12.34 14.04
CA ARG A 131 19.24 -12.09 15.35
C ARG A 131 19.89 -10.70 15.43
N PRO A 132 20.65 -10.23 14.41
CA PRO A 132 21.13 -8.86 14.37
C PRO A 132 20.01 -7.81 14.47
N ALA A 133 18.91 -7.98 13.74
CA ALA A 133 17.77 -7.08 13.77
C ALA A 133 17.13 -7.03 15.16
N GLN A 134 16.95 -8.19 15.80
CA GLN A 134 16.45 -8.26 17.17
C GLN A 134 17.36 -7.51 18.15
N ALA A 135 18.68 -7.72 18.06
CA ALA A 135 19.65 -7.03 18.91
C ALA A 135 19.65 -5.50 18.71
N ALA A 136 19.35 -5.03 17.50
CA ALA A 136 19.25 -3.61 17.17
C ALA A 136 17.87 -2.98 17.50
N GLY A 137 16.90 -3.78 17.95
CA GLY A 137 15.52 -3.34 18.18
C GLY A 137 14.77 -3.05 16.87
N LEU A 138 14.97 -3.89 15.86
CA LEU A 138 14.38 -3.81 14.51
C LEU A 138 13.54 -5.06 14.18
N SER A 139 13.03 -5.74 15.21
CA SER A 139 12.32 -7.01 15.07
C SER A 139 11.05 -6.89 14.22
N ASP A 140 10.31 -5.79 14.36
CA ASP A 140 9.04 -5.59 13.66
C ASP A 140 9.28 -5.37 12.17
N LEU A 141 10.29 -4.54 11.85
CA LEU A 141 10.74 -4.33 10.49
C LEU A 141 11.25 -5.62 9.83
N GLN A 142 12.06 -6.41 10.55
CA GLN A 142 12.54 -7.70 10.04
C GLN A 142 11.39 -8.67 9.75
N GLN A 143 10.41 -8.77 10.64
CA GLN A 143 9.25 -9.65 10.43
C GLN A 143 8.40 -9.19 9.25
N PHE A 144 8.16 -7.88 9.13
CA PHE A 144 7.44 -7.31 7.99
C PHE A 144 8.12 -7.68 6.66
N LEU A 145 9.43 -7.49 6.56
CA LEU A 145 10.20 -7.82 5.35
C LEU A 145 10.13 -9.32 5.01
N GLU A 146 10.23 -10.20 6.01
CA GLU A 146 10.09 -11.65 5.78
C GLU A 146 8.69 -12.05 5.33
N ARG A 147 7.63 -11.50 5.97
CA ARG A 147 6.24 -11.76 5.59
C ARG A 147 5.97 -11.30 4.16
N GLY A 148 6.46 -10.13 3.77
CA GLY A 148 6.36 -9.63 2.40
C GLY A 148 7.09 -10.55 1.42
N PHE A 149 8.34 -10.91 1.71
CA PHE A 149 9.15 -11.75 0.83
C PHE A 149 8.52 -13.14 0.61
N ASP A 150 7.99 -13.76 1.66
CA ASP A 150 7.36 -15.06 1.56
C ASP A 150 6.01 -15.00 0.84
N SER A 151 5.20 -13.97 1.08
CA SER A 151 3.90 -13.80 0.43
C SER A 151 4.02 -13.64 -1.09
N PHE A 152 4.97 -12.82 -1.55
CA PHE A 152 5.21 -12.63 -2.98
C PHE A 152 5.90 -13.82 -3.64
N SER A 153 6.81 -14.49 -2.93
CA SER A 153 7.43 -15.73 -3.42
C SER A 153 6.42 -16.85 -3.65
N THR A 154 5.41 -16.98 -2.78
CA THR A 154 4.33 -17.98 -2.95
C THR A 154 3.43 -17.65 -4.14
N MET A 155 3.15 -16.37 -4.40
CA MET A 155 2.33 -15.94 -5.55
C MET A 155 3.03 -16.24 -6.90
N GLY A 156 4.35 -16.03 -6.96
CA GLY A 156 5.16 -16.30 -8.15
C GLY A 156 4.99 -15.27 -9.28
N ASP A 157 3.98 -15.45 -10.13
CA ASP A 157 3.63 -14.46 -11.14
C ASP A 157 2.53 -13.54 -10.61
N ALA A 158 2.88 -12.30 -10.28
CA ALA A 158 1.98 -11.30 -9.74
C ALA A 158 1.24 -10.49 -10.82
N SER A 159 1.55 -10.69 -12.11
CA SER A 159 1.03 -9.85 -13.21
C SER A 159 -0.49 -9.72 -13.20
N ARG A 160 -1.21 -10.82 -12.96
CA ARG A 160 -2.68 -10.83 -12.86
C ARG A 160 -3.18 -10.03 -11.65
N PHE A 161 -2.52 -10.16 -10.51
CA PHE A 161 -2.88 -9.45 -9.29
C PHE A 161 -2.63 -7.95 -9.43
N LEU A 162 -1.46 -7.55 -9.94
CA LEU A 162 -1.11 -6.15 -10.20
C LEU A 162 -2.02 -5.52 -11.24
N SER A 163 -2.38 -6.25 -12.31
CA SER A 163 -3.33 -5.76 -13.31
C SER A 163 -4.72 -5.50 -12.70
N ALA A 164 -5.15 -6.35 -11.75
CA ALA A 164 -6.43 -6.15 -11.08
C ALA A 164 -6.42 -4.97 -10.11
N ILE A 165 -5.32 -4.78 -9.36
CA ILE A 165 -5.12 -3.57 -8.54
C ILE A 165 -5.19 -2.33 -9.44
N GLN A 166 -4.39 -2.31 -10.50
CA GLN A 166 -4.35 -1.19 -11.44
C GLN A 166 -5.73 -0.85 -11.99
N HIS A 167 -6.48 -1.85 -12.46
CA HIS A 167 -7.80 -1.63 -13.04
C HIS A 167 -8.81 -1.11 -12.01
N ARG A 168 -8.82 -1.69 -10.81
CA ARG A 168 -9.77 -1.31 -9.75
C ARG A 168 -9.46 0.07 -9.17
N GLU A 169 -8.20 0.36 -8.89
CA GLU A 169 -7.80 1.68 -8.37
C GLU A 169 -8.02 2.77 -9.42
N ARG A 170 -7.68 2.51 -10.69
CA ARG A 170 -7.99 3.42 -11.81
C ARG A 170 -9.46 3.74 -11.89
N TYR A 171 -10.31 2.70 -11.89
CA TYR A 171 -11.76 2.86 -11.95
C TYR A 171 -12.28 3.79 -10.85
N TRP A 172 -11.78 3.64 -9.61
CA TRP A 172 -12.21 4.49 -8.51
C TRP A 172 -11.65 5.90 -8.58
N ILE A 173 -10.40 6.09 -9.00
CA ILE A 173 -9.81 7.42 -9.23
C ILE A 173 -10.67 8.17 -10.26
N ASP A 174 -10.90 7.58 -11.42
CA ASP A 174 -11.68 8.20 -12.51
C ASP A 174 -13.13 8.43 -12.09
N THR A 175 -13.76 7.45 -11.44
CA THR A 175 -15.17 7.60 -10.99
C THR A 175 -15.30 8.73 -9.96
N LEU A 176 -14.41 8.79 -8.97
CA LEU A 176 -14.51 9.78 -7.89
C LEU A 176 -14.17 11.19 -8.38
N PHE A 177 -13.30 11.36 -9.38
CA PHE A 177 -12.99 12.67 -9.95
C PHE A 177 -13.92 13.10 -11.09
N ASP A 178 -14.16 12.24 -12.08
CA ASP A 178 -14.68 12.66 -13.39
C ASP A 178 -16.17 12.40 -13.56
N ALA A 179 -16.74 11.40 -12.88
CA ALA A 179 -18.19 11.18 -12.94
C ALA A 179 -18.95 12.37 -12.31
N ASN A 180 -20.23 12.54 -12.62
CA ASN A 180 -21.04 13.46 -11.84
C ASN A 180 -21.11 12.98 -10.38
N ALA A 181 -21.26 13.92 -9.43
CA ALA A 181 -21.17 13.59 -8.00
C ALA A 181 -22.23 12.56 -7.55
N ALA A 182 -23.44 12.61 -8.11
CA ALA A 182 -24.50 11.66 -7.76
C ALA A 182 -24.17 10.22 -8.22
N THR A 183 -23.63 10.07 -9.43
CA THR A 183 -23.17 8.78 -9.97
C THR A 183 -22.00 8.22 -9.16
N ALA A 184 -20.99 9.05 -8.85
CA ALA A 184 -19.84 8.64 -8.03
C ALA A 184 -20.29 8.18 -6.63
N SER A 185 -21.15 8.96 -5.97
CA SER A 185 -21.68 8.60 -4.65
C SER A 185 -22.57 7.36 -4.68
N ALA A 186 -23.39 7.17 -5.71
CA ALA A 186 -24.20 5.98 -5.86
C ALA A 186 -23.35 4.73 -6.09
N ALA A 187 -22.30 4.83 -6.93
CA ALA A 187 -21.35 3.74 -7.14
C ALA A 187 -20.63 3.36 -5.85
N LEU A 188 -20.13 4.35 -5.09
CA LEU A 188 -19.48 4.12 -3.81
C LEU A 188 -20.43 3.49 -2.78
N GLN A 189 -21.67 3.97 -2.70
CA GLN A 189 -22.69 3.40 -1.82
C GLN A 189 -22.97 1.93 -2.17
N ALA A 190 -23.04 1.59 -3.45
CA ALA A 190 -23.25 0.23 -3.90
C ALA A 190 -22.07 -0.69 -3.57
N GLU A 191 -20.83 -0.18 -3.64
CA GLU A 191 -19.65 -0.96 -3.27
C GLU A 191 -19.57 -1.19 -1.76
N LEU A 192 -19.84 -0.16 -0.95
CA LEU A 192 -19.89 -0.30 0.51
C LEU A 192 -20.97 -1.28 0.98
N ALA A 193 -22.05 -1.46 0.22
CA ALA A 193 -23.07 -2.45 0.52
C ALA A 193 -22.69 -3.89 0.13
N ARG A 194 -21.62 -4.08 -0.65
CA ARG A 194 -21.08 -5.39 -1.06
C ARG A 194 -19.91 -5.87 -0.21
N ALA A 195 -19.22 -4.94 0.45
CA ALA A 195 -18.11 -5.20 1.36
C ALA A 195 -18.61 -5.81 2.68
#